data_AF-A0A2A2LB59-F1
#
_entry.id   AF-A0A2A2LB59-F1
#
_cell.length_a   1.000
_cell.length_b   1.000
_cell.length_c   1.000
_cell.angle_alpha   90.00
_cell.angle_beta   90.00
_cell.angle_gamma   90.00
#
_symmetry.space_group_name_H-M   'P 1'
#
loop_
_entity.id
_entity.type
_entity.pdbx_description
1 polymer ?
#
loop_
_entity_poly.entity_id
_entity_poly.type
_entity_poly.pdbx_seq_one_letter_code
_entity_poly.pdbx_strand_id
1 'polypeptide(L)'
;MSTVMTGIICYLHNAGKFVEENRDILKEWKQIRFCMYRNEFLSLKMMFRRYKMNSTAKGWKFLMVTRDPVDRFLSGFVDKCIRKPREALDYCNGCGANMTCFIIQEYERMKKQVEQNNFYRSFEDRHFFPQNWRCNLDGFYDRYNFIRYSSDPSLTLMEDLFQVFREQKVPDQNIEFIRDQLTRDRTIHSTIHSEARMFMENRLRSSPFLMEYIVRMFYQDFILFNYTLPTDF
;
A
#
# COMPACT_ATOMS: atom_id res chain seq x y z
N MET A 1 -1.33 -1.17 4.87
CA MET A 1 -2.27 -0.05 4.76
C MET A 1 -1.43 1.22 4.73
N SER A 2 -1.62 2.08 3.73
CA SER A 2 -0.95 3.38 3.67
C SER A 2 -1.42 4.23 4.85
N THR A 3 -0.50 4.70 5.69
CA THR A 3 -0.83 5.60 6.80
C THR A 3 -1.33 6.95 6.31
N VAL A 4 -0.84 7.40 5.15
CA VAL A 4 -1.28 8.63 4.48
C VAL A 4 -2.75 8.56 4.10
N MET A 5 -3.18 7.49 3.41
CA MET A 5 -4.59 7.33 3.06
C MET A 5 -5.48 7.24 4.30
N THR A 6 -5.01 6.57 5.36
CA THR A 6 -5.71 6.55 6.64
C THR A 6 -5.83 7.96 7.24
N GLY A 7 -4.77 8.77 7.19
CA GLY A 7 -4.77 10.16 7.65
C GLY A 7 -5.73 11.04 6.86
N ILE A 8 -5.74 10.92 5.52
CA ILE A 8 -6.68 11.65 4.65
C ILE A 8 -8.13 11.32 5.01
N ILE A 9 -8.48 10.02 5.04
CA ILE A 9 -9.85 9.59 5.35
C ILE A 9 -10.24 9.94 6.79
N CYS A 10 -9.28 9.96 7.71
CA CYS A 10 -9.49 10.39 9.09
C CYS A 10 -9.79 11.89 9.18
N TYR A 11 -9.02 12.73 8.48
CA TYR A 11 -9.28 14.16 8.35
C TYR A 11 -10.67 14.41 7.74
N LEU A 12 -11.00 13.76 6.63
CA LEU A 12 -12.31 13.90 6.00
C LEU A 12 -13.48 13.44 6.87
N HIS A 13 -13.24 12.52 7.81
CA HIS A 13 -14.27 12.08 8.74
C HIS A 13 -14.61 13.15 9.78
N ASN A 14 -13.64 13.94 10.24
CA ASN A 14 -13.85 15.06 11.16
C ASN A 14 -12.73 16.11 11.03
N ALA A 15 -12.86 16.99 10.03
CA ALA A 15 -11.82 17.97 9.69
C ALA A 15 -11.55 18.95 10.84
N GLY A 16 -12.62 19.45 11.48
CA GLY A 16 -12.51 20.41 12.59
C GLY A 16 -11.68 19.85 13.74
N LYS A 17 -12.03 18.65 14.23
CA LYS A 17 -11.30 18.04 15.34
C LYS A 17 -9.88 17.61 14.96
N PHE A 18 -9.66 17.17 13.71
CA PHE A 18 -8.33 16.83 13.23
C PHE A 18 -7.39 18.05 13.25
N VAL A 19 -7.88 19.22 12.86
CA VAL A 19 -7.13 20.49 12.88
C VAL A 19 -6.96 21.01 14.32
N GLU A 20 -8.01 20.96 15.14
CA GLU A 20 -7.97 21.39 16.56
C GLU A 20 -6.90 20.63 17.36
N GLU A 21 -6.78 19.33 17.13
CA GLU A 21 -5.80 18.45 17.79
C GLU A 21 -4.40 18.53 17.13
N ASN A 22 -4.17 19.50 16.24
CA ASN A 22 -2.92 19.74 15.52
C ASN A 22 -2.35 18.47 14.84
N ARG A 23 -3.22 17.69 14.21
CA ARG A 23 -2.87 16.43 13.54
C ARG A 23 -2.28 16.68 12.17
N ASP A 24 -1.43 15.77 11.72
CA ASP A 24 -0.67 15.86 10.49
C ASP A 24 -0.81 14.55 9.70
N ILE A 25 -1.33 14.65 8.47
CA ILE A 25 -1.63 13.49 7.62
C ILE A 25 -0.37 12.64 7.38
N LEU A 26 0.79 13.26 7.25
CA LEU A 26 2.06 12.56 6.97
C LEU A 26 2.67 11.93 8.22
N LYS A 27 2.26 12.37 9.42
CA LYS A 27 2.78 11.88 10.71
C LYS A 27 1.84 10.91 11.43
N GLU A 28 0.69 10.59 10.84
CA GLU A 28 -0.19 9.55 11.37
C GLU A 28 0.56 8.20 11.43
N TRP A 29 0.72 7.66 12.64
CA TRP A 29 1.50 6.44 12.91
C TRP A 29 0.69 5.42 13.68
N LYS A 30 0.94 4.12 13.46
CA LYS A 30 0.10 3.02 13.97
C LYS A 30 -0.28 3.12 15.45
N GLN A 31 0.59 3.66 16.30
CA GLN A 31 0.39 3.80 17.75
C GLN A 31 -0.36 5.08 18.17
N ILE A 32 -0.37 6.10 17.32
CA ILE A 32 -0.95 7.42 17.61
C ILE A 32 -2.14 7.76 16.71
N ARG A 33 -2.58 6.85 15.82
CA ARG A 33 -3.61 7.13 14.80
C ARG A 33 -4.89 7.68 15.39
N PHE A 34 -5.29 8.88 14.95
CA PHE A 34 -6.41 9.61 15.54
C PHE A 34 -7.77 8.91 15.34
N CYS A 35 -7.96 8.29 14.18
CA CYS A 35 -9.20 7.56 13.85
C CYS A 35 -9.12 6.05 14.08
N MET A 36 -8.09 5.57 14.78
CA MET A 36 -7.96 4.16 15.11
C MET A 36 -9.22 3.68 15.85
N TYR A 37 -9.78 2.56 15.41
CA TYR A 37 -11.03 1.98 15.92
C TYR A 37 -12.30 2.82 15.73
N ARG A 38 -12.24 3.93 14.98
CA ARG A 38 -13.41 4.77 14.68
C ARG A 38 -13.89 4.60 13.25
N ASN A 39 -13.04 5.00 12.29
CA ASN A 39 -13.31 4.93 10.85
C ASN A 39 -12.26 4.06 10.14
N GLU A 40 -11.91 2.93 10.77
CA GLU A 40 -10.96 1.95 10.26
C GLU A 40 -11.52 0.54 10.45
N PHE A 41 -11.45 -0.28 9.41
CA PHE A 41 -12.01 -1.63 9.42
C PHE A 41 -11.00 -2.64 8.89
N LEU A 42 -11.03 -3.86 9.46
CA LEU A 42 -10.18 -4.96 9.01
C LEU A 42 -10.74 -5.70 7.78
N SER A 43 -12.04 -5.56 7.51
CA SER A 43 -12.71 -6.14 6.34
C SER A 43 -13.93 -5.31 5.93
N LEU A 44 -14.34 -5.44 4.66
CA LEU A 44 -15.56 -4.82 4.16
C LEU A 44 -16.81 -5.32 4.89
N LYS A 45 -16.82 -6.60 5.32
CA LYS A 45 -17.92 -7.16 6.12
C LYS A 45 -18.11 -6.42 7.45
N MET A 46 -17.02 -6.08 8.15
CA MET A 46 -17.11 -5.30 9.39
C MET A 46 -17.65 -3.90 9.13
N MET A 47 -17.21 -3.27 8.03
CA MET A 47 -17.67 -1.95 7.62
C MET A 47 -19.17 -1.97 7.28
N PHE A 48 -19.63 -2.92 6.48
CA PHE A 48 -21.04 -3.08 6.09
C PHE A 48 -21.93 -3.25 7.31
N ARG A 49 -21.50 -4.06 8.28
CA ARG A 49 -22.23 -4.24 9.54
C ARG A 49 -22.28 -2.94 10.37
N ARG A 50 -21.17 -2.21 10.47
CA ARG A 50 -21.08 -0.98 11.28
C ARG A 50 -21.97 0.15 10.75
N TYR A 51 -22.10 0.25 9.44
CA TYR A 51 -22.90 1.28 8.77
C TYR A 51 -24.28 0.80 8.29
N LYS A 52 -24.66 -0.44 8.63
CA LYS A 52 -25.92 -1.07 8.19
C LYS A 52 -26.11 -0.98 6.67
N MET A 53 -25.03 -1.17 5.93
CA MET A 53 -25.04 -1.08 4.47
C MET A 53 -25.68 -2.34 3.86
N ASN A 54 -26.47 -2.13 2.82
CA ASN A 54 -26.96 -3.22 1.99
C ASN A 54 -25.84 -3.79 1.10
N SER A 55 -26.12 -4.93 0.47
CA SER A 55 -25.15 -5.62 -0.39
C SER A 55 -24.72 -4.82 -1.62
N THR A 56 -25.51 -3.82 -2.05
CA THR A 56 -25.18 -2.97 -3.20
C THR A 56 -24.28 -1.79 -2.83
N ALA A 57 -24.22 -1.42 -1.55
CA ALA A 57 -23.48 -0.26 -1.06
C ALA A 57 -23.78 1.02 -1.87
N LYS A 58 -25.04 1.19 -2.30
CA LYS A 58 -25.44 2.30 -3.17
C LYS A 58 -25.04 3.64 -2.56
N GLY A 59 -24.38 4.48 -3.37
CA GLY A 59 -23.88 5.79 -2.95
C GLY A 59 -22.47 5.79 -2.35
N TRP A 60 -21.84 4.63 -2.18
CA TRP A 60 -20.45 4.52 -1.72
C TRP A 60 -19.49 4.35 -2.90
N LYS A 61 -18.31 4.94 -2.77
CA LYS A 61 -17.18 4.74 -3.68
C LYS A 61 -16.11 3.93 -2.96
N PHE A 62 -15.71 2.80 -3.54
CA PHE A 62 -14.61 2.00 -3.02
C PHE A 62 -13.36 2.37 -3.80
N LEU A 63 -12.34 2.87 -3.10
CA LEU A 63 -11.08 3.25 -3.70
C LEU A 63 -9.98 2.30 -3.24
N MET A 64 -9.13 1.90 -4.17
CA MET A 64 -7.91 1.17 -3.85
C MET A 64 -6.73 1.82 -4.54
N VAL A 65 -5.80 2.32 -3.73
CA VAL A 65 -4.50 2.77 -4.22
C VAL A 65 -3.66 1.55 -4.53
N THR A 66 -3.22 1.43 -5.78
CA THR A 66 -2.34 0.37 -6.28
C THR A 66 -0.96 0.95 -6.57
N ARG A 67 0.04 0.08 -6.69
CA ARG A 67 1.43 0.46 -7.01
C ARG A 67 2.02 -0.56 -7.96
N ASP A 68 2.91 -0.11 -8.83
CA ASP A 68 3.73 -1.00 -9.66
C ASP A 68 4.38 -2.09 -8.78
N PRO A 69 4.24 -3.38 -9.12
CA PRO A 69 4.73 -4.45 -8.29
C PRO A 69 6.25 -4.42 -8.03
N VAL A 70 7.04 -4.04 -9.03
CA VAL A 70 8.51 -3.94 -8.92
C VAL A 70 8.88 -2.80 -7.97
N ASP A 71 8.31 -1.62 -8.17
CA ASP A 71 8.57 -0.47 -7.29
C ASP A 71 8.10 -0.72 -5.86
N ARG A 72 6.95 -1.36 -5.69
CA ARG A 72 6.44 -1.76 -4.38
C ARG A 72 7.39 -2.71 -3.67
N PHE A 73 7.87 -3.75 -4.36
CA PHE A 73 8.85 -4.68 -3.80
C PHE A 73 10.13 -3.95 -3.38
N LEU A 74 10.73 -3.16 -4.27
CA LEU A 74 11.97 -2.43 -4.00
C LEU A 74 11.81 -1.43 -2.84
N SER A 75 10.71 -0.71 -2.81
CA SER A 75 10.37 0.21 -1.71
C SER A 75 10.27 -0.54 -0.38
N GLY A 76 9.60 -1.69 -0.35
CA GLY A 76 9.50 -2.55 0.82
C GLY A 76 10.85 -3.11 1.26
N PHE A 77 11.66 -3.62 0.33
CA PHE A 77 12.93 -4.25 0.63
C PHE A 77 13.93 -3.25 1.20
N VAL A 78 14.04 -2.07 0.59
CA VAL A 78 14.93 -1.01 1.07
C VAL A 78 14.49 -0.47 2.43
N ASP A 79 13.18 -0.25 2.66
CA ASP A 79 12.71 0.28 3.95
C ASP A 79 12.82 -0.78 5.06
N LYS A 80 12.44 -2.04 4.80
CA LYS A 80 12.28 -3.08 5.83
C LYS A 80 13.49 -3.98 6.03
N CYS A 81 14.29 -4.22 5.00
CA CYS A 81 15.44 -5.12 5.08
C CYS A 81 16.77 -4.37 5.13
N ILE A 82 16.84 -3.14 4.62
CA ILE A 82 18.10 -2.38 4.56
C ILE A 82 18.13 -1.25 5.59
N ARG A 83 17.15 -0.34 5.56
CA ARG A 83 17.19 0.89 6.39
C ARG A 83 16.70 0.68 7.80
N LYS A 84 15.59 -0.06 7.97
CA LYS A 84 14.95 -0.31 9.27
C LYS A 84 14.78 -1.81 9.48
N PRO A 85 15.87 -2.60 9.46
CA PRO A 85 15.80 -4.02 9.76
C PRO A 85 15.20 -4.21 11.15
N ARG A 86 14.37 -5.24 11.32
CA ARG A 86 13.97 -5.64 12.68
C ARG A 86 15.22 -6.11 13.40
N GLU A 87 15.36 -5.75 14.69
CA GLU A 87 16.46 -6.19 15.55
C GLU A 87 16.45 -7.71 15.82
N ALA A 88 15.45 -8.44 15.32
CA ALA A 88 15.37 -9.88 15.43
C ALA A 88 16.40 -10.56 14.53
N LEU A 89 17.00 -11.65 15.02
CA LEU A 89 18.01 -12.45 14.31
C LEU A 89 17.52 -13.04 12.97
N ASP A 90 16.21 -13.08 12.74
CA ASP A 90 15.54 -13.67 11.57
C ASP A 90 14.84 -12.64 10.67
N TYR A 91 15.20 -11.35 10.74
CA TYR A 91 14.55 -10.32 9.92
C TYR A 91 14.68 -10.59 8.41
N CYS A 92 13.63 -10.24 7.67
CA CYS A 92 13.52 -10.56 6.23
C CYS A 92 13.74 -12.06 5.97
N ASN A 93 12.99 -12.89 6.71
CA ASN A 93 12.98 -14.35 6.64
C ASN A 93 14.37 -14.99 6.82
N GLY A 94 15.21 -14.42 7.70
CA GLY A 94 16.57 -14.90 7.95
C GLY A 94 17.58 -14.59 6.84
N CYS A 95 17.18 -13.84 5.80
CA CYS A 95 18.06 -13.46 4.70
C CYS A 95 18.79 -12.14 4.91
N GLY A 96 18.38 -11.34 5.90
CA GLY A 96 18.91 -10.01 6.12
C GLY A 96 18.78 -9.13 4.86
N ALA A 97 19.89 -8.51 4.44
CA ALA A 97 19.96 -7.68 3.24
C ALA A 97 20.18 -8.47 1.92
N ASN A 98 20.22 -9.81 1.95
CA ASN A 98 20.39 -10.62 0.74
C ASN A 98 19.07 -10.74 -0.04
N MET A 99 18.93 -9.93 -1.09
CA MET A 99 17.72 -9.89 -1.94
C MET A 99 17.40 -11.24 -2.59
N THR A 100 18.40 -11.96 -3.09
CA THR A 100 18.19 -13.23 -3.78
C THR A 100 17.62 -14.28 -2.83
N CYS A 101 18.24 -14.42 -1.65
CA CYS A 101 17.70 -15.28 -0.58
C CYS A 101 16.27 -14.87 -0.23
N PHE A 102 16.03 -13.56 -0.02
CA PHE A 102 14.75 -13.06 0.43
C PHE A 102 13.62 -13.34 -0.57
N ILE A 103 13.84 -13.05 -1.85
CA ILE A 103 12.84 -13.29 -2.92
C ILE A 103 12.45 -14.77 -2.97
N ILE A 104 13.43 -15.67 -2.95
CA ILE A 104 13.19 -17.12 -3.00
C ILE A 104 12.42 -17.58 -1.76
N GLN A 105 12.84 -17.16 -0.55
CA GLN A 105 12.18 -17.54 0.70
C GLN A 105 10.75 -16.99 0.79
N GLU A 106 10.53 -15.73 0.39
CA GLU A 106 9.21 -15.12 0.40
C GLU A 106 8.28 -15.79 -0.62
N TYR A 107 8.77 -16.16 -1.80
CA TYR A 107 8.00 -16.91 -2.80
C TYR A 107 7.60 -18.31 -2.30
N GLU A 108 8.52 -19.07 -1.72
CA GLU A 108 8.21 -20.39 -1.15
C GLU A 108 7.21 -20.27 0.02
N ARG A 109 7.33 -19.19 0.81
CA ARG A 109 6.36 -18.88 1.86
C ARG A 109 4.96 -18.60 1.29
N MET A 110 4.85 -17.85 0.18
CA MET A 110 3.57 -17.63 -0.50
C MET A 110 2.94 -18.94 -0.95
N LYS A 111 3.71 -19.80 -1.64
CA LYS A 111 3.25 -21.12 -2.10
C LYS A 111 2.73 -21.97 -0.93
N LYS A 112 3.53 -22.06 0.14
CA LYS A 112 3.16 -22.81 1.33
C LYS A 112 1.85 -22.32 1.95
N GLN A 113 1.61 -21.01 2.03
CA GLN A 113 0.36 -20.48 2.58
C GLN A 113 -0.85 -20.84 1.70
N VAL A 114 -0.69 -20.81 0.38
CA VAL A 114 -1.73 -21.21 -0.57
C VAL A 114 -2.02 -22.71 -0.47
N GLU A 115 -0.98 -23.55 -0.51
CA GLU A 115 -1.09 -25.02 -0.42
C GLU A 115 -1.74 -25.47 0.90
N GLN A 116 -1.40 -24.82 2.01
CA GLN A 116 -1.91 -25.14 3.33
C GLN A 116 -3.24 -24.46 3.65
N ASN A 117 -3.74 -23.57 2.78
CA ASN A 117 -4.87 -22.69 3.04
C ASN A 117 -4.75 -21.94 4.39
N ASN A 118 -3.53 -21.51 4.74
CA ASN A 118 -3.22 -20.84 6.00
C ASN A 118 -2.56 -19.49 5.76
N PHE A 119 -3.38 -18.44 5.77
CA PHE A 119 -2.98 -17.07 5.45
C PHE A 119 -2.52 -16.26 6.67
N TYR A 120 -1.69 -16.85 7.54
CA TYR A 120 -1.09 -16.12 8.65
C TYR A 120 -0.13 -15.04 8.14
N ARG A 121 -0.25 -13.82 8.66
CA ARG A 121 0.50 -12.66 8.17
C ARG A 121 1.60 -12.24 9.15
N SER A 122 2.84 -12.63 8.83
CA SER A 122 4.06 -12.10 9.47
C SER A 122 4.21 -10.59 9.19
N PHE A 123 5.31 -10.01 9.67
CA PHE A 123 5.63 -8.63 9.35
C PHE A 123 6.00 -8.48 7.88
N GLU A 124 6.81 -9.39 7.35
CA GLU A 124 7.27 -9.49 5.98
C GLU A 124 6.06 -9.65 5.04
N ASP A 125 5.17 -10.60 5.33
CA ASP A 125 3.97 -10.86 4.52
C ASP A 125 3.12 -9.59 4.34
N ARG A 126 3.04 -8.74 5.39
CA ARG A 126 2.30 -7.47 5.35
C ARG A 126 2.93 -6.43 4.42
N HIS A 127 4.20 -6.55 4.07
CA HIS A 127 4.88 -5.63 3.16
C HIS A 127 5.05 -6.21 1.76
N PHE A 128 5.33 -7.51 1.65
CA PHE A 128 5.77 -8.13 0.40
C PHE A 128 4.74 -9.02 -0.29
N PHE A 129 3.68 -9.48 0.38
CA PHE A 129 2.65 -10.25 -0.32
C PHE A 129 1.87 -9.41 -1.33
N PRO A 130 1.32 -10.02 -2.40
CA PRO A 130 0.57 -9.31 -3.43
C PRO A 130 -0.54 -8.41 -2.89
N GLN A 131 -0.78 -7.30 -3.58
CA GLN A 131 -1.84 -6.35 -3.21
C GLN A 131 -3.22 -6.95 -3.46
N ASN A 132 -3.36 -7.79 -4.50
CA ASN A 132 -4.61 -8.46 -4.82
C ASN A 132 -5.08 -9.45 -3.74
N TRP A 133 -4.20 -9.88 -2.82
CA TRP A 133 -4.56 -10.72 -1.67
C TRP A 133 -5.21 -9.95 -0.51
N ARG A 134 -5.56 -8.67 -0.74
CA ARG A 134 -6.07 -7.75 0.29
C ARG A 134 -7.38 -7.13 -0.14
N CYS A 135 -7.98 -6.40 0.80
CA CYS A 135 -9.17 -5.58 0.56
C CYS A 135 -10.40 -6.36 0.04
N ASN A 136 -10.48 -7.68 0.28
CA ASN A 136 -11.57 -8.52 -0.20
C ASN A 136 -11.77 -8.45 -1.73
N LEU A 137 -10.69 -8.29 -2.49
CA LEU A 137 -10.75 -8.15 -3.94
C LEU A 137 -11.37 -9.37 -4.63
N ASP A 138 -11.21 -10.57 -4.05
CA ASP A 138 -11.83 -11.82 -4.50
C ASP A 138 -13.35 -11.73 -4.73
N GLY A 139 -14.06 -10.88 -3.98
CA GLY A 139 -15.51 -10.66 -4.17
C GLY A 139 -15.92 -9.22 -4.49
N PHE A 140 -14.98 -8.28 -4.46
CA PHE A 140 -15.26 -6.84 -4.57
C PHE A 140 -14.47 -6.13 -5.66
N TYR A 141 -13.66 -6.84 -6.46
CA TYR A 141 -12.83 -6.27 -7.51
C TYR A 141 -13.58 -5.26 -8.39
N ASP A 142 -14.71 -5.65 -8.98
CA ASP A 142 -15.50 -4.79 -9.89
C ASP A 142 -16.13 -3.55 -9.22
N ARG A 143 -16.06 -3.47 -7.89
CA ARG A 143 -16.59 -2.33 -7.13
C ARG A 143 -15.53 -1.30 -6.81
N TYR A 144 -14.26 -1.66 -6.93
CA TYR A 144 -13.14 -0.77 -6.64
C TYR A 144 -12.80 0.09 -7.85
N ASN A 145 -12.66 1.39 -7.61
CA ASN A 145 -11.94 2.27 -8.50
C ASN A 145 -10.46 2.22 -8.09
N PHE A 146 -9.60 1.81 -9.02
CA PHE A 146 -8.17 1.71 -8.79
C PHE A 146 -7.50 3.04 -9.09
N ILE A 147 -6.77 3.56 -8.10
CA ILE A 147 -5.95 4.76 -8.23
C ILE A 147 -4.49 4.31 -8.31
N ARG A 148 -3.79 4.66 -9.38
CA ARG A 148 -2.39 4.25 -9.55
C ARG A 148 -1.48 5.25 -8.84
N TYR A 149 -0.73 4.77 -7.87
CA TYR A 149 0.30 5.57 -7.23
C TYR A 149 1.62 5.42 -7.96
N SER A 150 2.10 6.52 -8.51
CA SER A 150 3.49 6.66 -8.93
C SER A 150 4.34 7.16 -7.75
N SER A 151 5.63 6.93 -7.82
CA SER A 151 6.61 7.36 -6.82
C SER A 151 6.68 8.90 -6.66
N ASP A 152 6.09 9.64 -7.62
CA ASP A 152 5.61 11.00 -7.46
C ASP A 152 4.07 11.01 -7.19
N PRO A 153 3.63 11.34 -5.96
CA PRO A 153 2.20 11.43 -5.63
C PRO A 153 1.50 12.57 -6.35
N SER A 154 2.24 13.57 -6.85
CA SER A 154 1.65 14.79 -7.41
C SER A 154 1.03 14.62 -8.78
N LEU A 155 1.47 13.61 -9.53
CA LEU A 155 1.02 13.41 -10.90
C LEU A 155 -0.22 12.52 -10.99
N THR A 156 -0.23 11.36 -10.33
CA THR A 156 -1.32 10.38 -10.53
C THR A 156 -2.21 10.19 -9.31
N LEU A 157 -1.64 10.18 -8.09
CA LEU A 157 -2.44 9.95 -6.89
C LEU A 157 -3.36 11.13 -6.59
N MET A 158 -2.82 12.36 -6.59
CA MET A 158 -3.60 13.54 -6.19
C MET A 158 -4.70 13.88 -7.19
N GLU A 159 -4.44 13.78 -8.50
CA GLU A 159 -5.44 14.07 -9.52
C GLU A 159 -6.64 13.12 -9.42
N ASP A 160 -6.39 11.81 -9.47
CA ASP A 160 -7.44 10.78 -9.38
C ASP A 160 -8.20 10.88 -8.06
N LEU A 161 -7.49 11.06 -6.94
CA LEU A 161 -8.10 11.10 -5.62
C LEU A 161 -8.98 12.35 -5.43
N PHE A 162 -8.49 13.52 -5.86
CA PHE A 162 -9.23 14.78 -5.73
C PHE A 162 -10.41 14.85 -6.68
N GLN A 163 -10.33 14.21 -7.85
CA GLN A 163 -11.51 14.01 -8.70
C GLN A 163 -12.60 13.26 -7.94
N VAL A 164 -12.27 12.12 -7.30
CA VAL A 164 -13.26 11.37 -6.51
C VAL A 164 -13.80 12.21 -5.35
N PHE A 165 -12.96 12.99 -4.67
CA PHE A 165 -13.41 13.85 -3.57
C PHE A 165 -14.42 14.90 -4.03
N ARG A 166 -14.18 15.54 -5.19
CA ARG A 166 -15.15 16.47 -5.78
C ARG A 166 -16.45 15.79 -6.17
N GLU A 167 -16.39 14.59 -6.77
CA GLU A 167 -17.59 13.79 -7.07
C GLU A 167 -18.39 13.43 -5.81
N GLN A 168 -17.72 13.26 -4.67
CA GLN A 168 -18.32 13.02 -3.36
C GLN A 168 -18.66 14.31 -2.59
N LYS A 169 -18.57 15.48 -3.24
CA LYS A 169 -18.90 16.79 -2.67
C LYS A 169 -18.09 17.15 -1.41
N VAL A 170 -16.84 16.69 -1.34
CA VAL A 170 -15.89 17.16 -0.32
C VAL A 170 -15.65 18.66 -0.54
N PRO A 171 -15.76 19.53 0.49
CA PRO A 171 -15.50 20.96 0.35
C PRO A 171 -14.10 21.26 -0.16
N ASP A 172 -13.95 22.24 -1.06
CA ASP A 172 -12.66 22.57 -1.68
C ASP A 172 -11.59 22.96 -0.64
N GLN A 173 -11.98 23.65 0.43
CA GLN A 173 -11.07 23.96 1.55
C GLN A 173 -10.43 22.70 2.18
N ASN A 174 -11.16 21.57 2.22
CA ASN A 174 -10.65 20.32 2.76
C ASN A 174 -9.72 19.64 1.74
N ILE A 175 -10.04 19.75 0.44
CA ILE A 175 -9.20 19.22 -0.64
C ILE A 175 -7.86 19.97 -0.67
N GLU A 176 -7.89 21.30 -0.57
CA GLU A 176 -6.67 22.12 -0.55
C GLU A 176 -5.84 21.88 0.72
N PHE A 177 -6.47 21.71 1.89
CA PHE A 177 -5.73 21.26 3.09
C PHE A 177 -5.00 19.94 2.85
N ILE A 178 -5.64 18.95 2.23
CA ILE A 178 -5.00 17.67 1.92
C ILE A 178 -3.87 17.87 0.91
N ARG A 179 -4.09 18.68 -0.14
CA ARG A 179 -3.05 19.00 -1.13
C ARG A 179 -1.82 19.57 -0.45
N ASP A 180 -1.99 20.61 0.36
CA ASP A 180 -0.90 21.28 1.07
C ASP A 180 -0.13 20.31 1.97
N GLN A 181 -0.83 19.43 2.69
CA GLN A 181 -0.20 18.41 3.52
C GLN A 181 0.63 17.42 2.70
N LEU A 182 0.13 16.96 1.55
CA LEU A 182 0.79 15.97 0.70
C LEU A 182 1.96 16.55 -0.10
N THR A 183 1.95 17.85 -0.41
CA THR A 183 3.04 18.54 -1.13
C THR A 183 4.13 19.06 -0.21
N ARG A 184 3.84 19.26 1.09
CA ARG A 184 4.79 19.85 2.04
C ARG A 184 6.00 18.99 2.34
N ASP A 185 5.84 17.67 2.43
CA ASP A 185 6.93 16.75 2.73
C ASP A 185 6.66 15.33 2.20
N ARG A 186 7.68 14.49 2.14
CA ARG A 186 7.53 13.06 1.85
C ARG A 186 7.38 12.29 3.17
N THR A 187 6.71 11.12 3.09
CA THR A 187 6.63 10.24 4.26
C THR A 187 8.03 9.79 4.70
N ILE A 188 8.21 9.55 6.00
CA ILE A 188 9.46 9.03 6.59
C ILE A 188 9.92 7.65 6.06
N HIS A 189 9.09 7.01 5.23
CA HIS A 189 9.36 5.72 4.58
C HIS A 189 9.75 5.89 3.10
N SER A 190 9.86 7.11 2.60
CA SER A 190 10.29 7.37 1.23
C SER A 190 11.72 6.89 1.03
N THR A 191 11.90 5.97 0.08
CA THR A 191 13.20 5.39 -0.29
C THR A 191 13.65 5.76 -1.69
N ILE A 192 12.81 6.47 -2.45
CA ILE A 192 12.93 6.67 -3.90
C ILE A 192 14.30 7.23 -4.34
N HIS A 193 14.89 8.15 -3.57
CA HIS A 193 16.14 8.83 -3.90
C HIS A 193 17.36 8.29 -3.16
N SER A 194 17.22 7.17 -2.43
CA SER A 194 18.36 6.60 -1.70
C SER A 194 19.31 5.84 -2.63
N GLU A 195 20.62 5.94 -2.39
CA GLU A 195 21.63 5.14 -3.10
C GLU A 195 21.32 3.64 -3.00
N ALA A 196 20.86 3.19 -1.83
CA ALA A 196 20.40 1.83 -1.63
C ALA A 196 19.25 1.44 -2.58
N ARG A 197 18.30 2.34 -2.86
CA ARG A 197 17.20 2.10 -3.81
C ARG A 197 17.70 1.96 -5.24
N MET A 198 18.63 2.80 -5.68
CA MET A 198 19.22 2.70 -7.02
C MET A 198 20.03 1.41 -7.18
N PHE A 199 20.87 1.08 -6.20
CA PHE A 199 21.67 -0.14 -6.20
C PHE A 199 20.80 -1.40 -6.28
N MET A 200 19.76 -1.47 -5.43
CA MET A 200 18.84 -2.62 -5.40
C MET A 200 17.97 -2.71 -6.65
N GLU A 201 17.58 -1.58 -7.25
CA GLU A 201 16.88 -1.59 -8.54
C GLU A 201 17.75 -2.19 -9.64
N ASN A 202 18.98 -1.71 -9.75
CA ASN A 202 19.91 -2.20 -10.76
C ASN A 202 20.16 -3.70 -10.59
N ARG A 203 20.36 -4.17 -9.35
CA ARG A 203 20.49 -5.60 -9.05
C ARG A 203 19.27 -6.41 -9.49
N LEU A 204 18.06 -5.92 -9.22
CA LEU A 204 16.83 -6.64 -9.56
C LEU A 204 16.61 -6.67 -11.07
N ARG A 205 16.73 -5.51 -11.73
CA ARG A 205 16.44 -5.36 -13.17
C ARG A 205 17.50 -6.00 -14.08
N SER A 206 18.74 -6.13 -13.61
CA SER A 206 19.82 -6.78 -14.37
C SER A 206 19.81 -8.31 -14.25
N SER A 207 18.90 -8.90 -13.46
CA SER A 207 18.83 -10.34 -13.25
C SER A 207 17.50 -10.91 -13.75
N PRO A 208 17.48 -11.58 -14.92
CA PRO A 208 16.28 -12.27 -15.42
C PRO A 208 15.71 -13.23 -14.38
N PHE A 209 16.57 -13.99 -13.72
CA PHE A 209 16.19 -14.89 -12.62
C PHE A 209 15.41 -14.19 -11.49
N LEU A 210 15.91 -13.06 -10.97
CA LEU A 210 15.18 -12.36 -9.90
C LEU A 210 13.89 -11.73 -10.41
N MET A 211 13.90 -11.22 -11.65
CA MET A 211 12.71 -10.63 -12.26
C MET A 211 11.62 -11.68 -12.51
N GLU A 212 11.99 -12.89 -12.93
CA GLU A 212 11.07 -14.00 -13.11
C GLU A 212 10.34 -14.32 -11.80
N TYR A 213 11.05 -14.36 -10.67
CA TYR A 213 10.43 -14.55 -9.36
C TYR A 213 9.50 -13.39 -8.98
N ILE A 214 9.88 -12.14 -9.24
CA ILE A 214 8.99 -10.99 -9.02
C ILE A 214 7.71 -11.12 -9.85
N VAL A 215 7.82 -11.51 -11.12
CA VAL A 215 6.65 -11.74 -11.96
C VAL A 215 5.82 -12.90 -11.41
N ARG A 216 6.41 -14.03 -11.03
CA ARG A 216 5.69 -15.15 -10.41
C ARG A 216 4.95 -14.76 -9.13
N MET A 217 5.60 -13.97 -8.27
CA MET A 217 5.01 -13.49 -7.01
C MET A 217 3.83 -12.55 -7.27
N PHE A 218 3.94 -11.66 -8.26
CA PHE A 218 2.99 -10.54 -8.46
C PHE A 218 2.21 -10.58 -9.77
N TYR A 219 2.20 -11.71 -10.48
CA TYR A 219 1.58 -11.82 -11.82
C TYR A 219 0.16 -11.27 -11.84
N GLN A 220 -0.65 -11.66 -10.84
CA GLN A 220 -2.03 -11.19 -10.74
C GLN A 220 -2.13 -9.69 -10.44
N ASP A 221 -1.19 -9.09 -9.71
CA ASP A 221 -1.16 -7.64 -9.51
C ASP A 221 -0.87 -6.91 -10.83
N PHE A 222 0.02 -7.44 -11.68
CA PHE A 222 0.29 -6.86 -13.00
C PHE A 222 -0.96 -6.88 -13.88
N ILE A 223 -1.63 -8.03 -13.97
CA ILE A 223 -2.81 -8.19 -14.82
C ILE A 223 -4.01 -7.40 -14.27
N LEU A 224 -4.38 -7.60 -13.01
CA LEU A 224 -5.57 -7.00 -12.42
C LEU A 224 -5.47 -5.47 -12.35
N PHE A 225 -4.29 -4.92 -12.07
CA PHE A 225 -4.13 -3.47 -11.98
C PHE A 225 -3.59 -2.84 -13.27
N ASN A 226 -3.43 -3.65 -14.32
CA ASN A 226 -3.00 -3.27 -15.67
C ASN A 226 -1.65 -2.51 -15.66
N TYR A 227 -0.69 -3.04 -14.90
CA TYR A 227 0.71 -2.62 -14.96
C TYR A 227 1.43 -3.39 -16.06
N THR A 228 2.38 -2.73 -16.72
CA THR A 228 3.20 -3.36 -17.75
C THR A 228 4.03 -4.48 -17.14
N LEU A 229 3.92 -5.68 -17.70
CA LEU A 229 4.82 -6.78 -17.35
C LEU A 229 6.25 -6.40 -17.77
N PRO A 230 7.28 -6.70 -16.95
CA PRO A 230 8.67 -6.57 -17.37
C PRO A 230 8.91 -7.34 -18.68
N THR A 231 9.87 -6.92 -19.50
CA THR A 231 10.34 -7.75 -20.62
C THR A 231 11.62 -8.47 -20.21
N ASP A 232 11.94 -9.57 -20.89
CA ASP A 232 13.24 -10.25 -20.78
C ASP A 232 13.55 -10.83 -19.39
N PHE A 233 12.64 -11.66 -18.87
CA PHE A 233 12.81 -12.43 -17.63
C PHE A 233 12.62 -13.93 -17.84
#